data_AF-A0A945S1M3-F1
#
_entry.id   AF-A0A945S1M3-F1
#
_cell.length_a   1.000
_cell.length_b   1.000
_cell.length_c   1.000
_cell.angle_alpha   90.00
_cell.angle_beta   90.00
_cell.angle_gamma   90.00
#
_symmetry.space_group_name_H-M   'P 1'
#
loop_
_entity.id
_entity.type
_entity.pdbx_description
1 polymer ?
#
loop_
_entity_poly.entity_id
_entity_poly.type
_entity_poly.pdbx_seq_one_letter_code
_entity_poly.pdbx_strand_id
1 'polypeptide(L)'
;MDDVRKGWLILAATAQIVCAVAGGRVFDVGPEQTLTAIGDVPWEALHAGDTVRIHWRQEPYREKWVVCATGAAASPVTVSGVPGPDGQLPVINGQDATCRRELDFWGEDRAVIKIGGANVPADCVPVHIVIENLEIRSARPPHMFVGRDGQTAYRENAAAIWVEKGEHITIRSCRFHDCANGFVSSRQSSDLLVEQCEIYGNGTELGIYQHNVYTESVGIVFQFNYFRPLRSYAFGNNLKDRSSGTVVRWNWIEGGNRLLDLVDSDYRHIYERDDYRETFVYGNVLIKRSETTNNQLCHYGGDSGKTDHYRNGTIYFCNNTVVSHRLGQMTLWHLSSADDRAVARNNIFWCSTGLGYIQPLLPPGRASFGSNWCPRGFEAMLRVVNEEAGVYTVTPQIFGSAPGFRDAASQDFRLAPGSLCVDRSEALPRAMLAAGHTLATEYVPHRRHRTRPVDARLDIGAFELAPDQGKPGTADNDPRLRKN
;
A
#
# COMPACT_ATOMS: atom_id res chain seq x y z
N MET A 1 -75.88 -29.71 -9.59
CA MET A 1 -75.65 -28.35 -9.08
C MET A 1 -74.97 -28.49 -7.72
N ASP A 2 -73.90 -29.26 -7.63
CA ASP A 2 -72.53 -28.93 -8.05
C ASP A 2 -71.91 -27.95 -7.07
N ASP A 3 -71.12 -28.46 -6.11
CA ASP A 3 -69.71 -28.07 -6.04
C ASP A 3 -68.97 -29.00 -5.06
N VAL A 4 -68.02 -29.77 -5.59
CA VAL A 4 -67.14 -30.68 -4.84
C VAL A 4 -65.84 -29.94 -4.58
N ARG A 5 -65.65 -29.39 -3.37
CA ARG A 5 -64.35 -28.85 -2.95
C ARG A 5 -63.47 -29.96 -2.38
N LYS A 6 -62.62 -30.53 -3.25
CA LYS A 6 -61.47 -31.36 -2.86
C LYS A 6 -60.40 -30.48 -2.22
N GLY A 7 -60.23 -30.57 -0.90
CA GLY A 7 -59.07 -30.02 -0.21
C GLY A 7 -57.84 -30.89 -0.47
N TRP A 8 -56.84 -30.36 -1.17
CA TRP A 8 -55.52 -30.97 -1.29
C TRP A 8 -54.63 -30.40 -0.17
N LEU A 9 -54.27 -31.24 0.80
CA LEU A 9 -53.21 -30.96 1.75
C LEU A 9 -51.86 -31.00 1.01
N ILE A 10 -51.24 -29.85 0.80
CA ILE A 10 -49.84 -29.75 0.39
C ILE A 10 -48.99 -29.88 1.66
N LEU A 11 -48.45 -31.08 1.92
CA LEU A 11 -47.32 -31.23 2.84
C LEU A 11 -46.09 -30.63 2.16
N ALA A 12 -45.75 -29.40 2.52
CA ALA A 12 -44.46 -28.81 2.19
C ALA A 12 -43.38 -29.48 3.05
N ALA A 13 -42.73 -30.51 2.51
CA ALA A 13 -41.50 -31.04 3.09
C ALA A 13 -40.38 -30.00 2.88
N THR A 14 -40.14 -29.18 3.89
CA THR A 14 -38.94 -28.32 3.95
C THR A 14 -37.72 -29.23 4.10
N ALA A 15 -37.08 -29.57 3.00
CA ALA A 15 -35.73 -30.13 3.00
C ALA A 15 -34.79 -29.03 3.52
N GLN A 16 -34.44 -29.10 4.81
CA GLN A 16 -33.29 -28.37 5.32
C GLN A 16 -32.05 -28.96 4.66
N ILE A 17 -31.57 -28.28 3.61
CA ILE A 17 -30.20 -28.48 3.13
C ILE A 17 -29.31 -27.91 4.23
N VAL A 18 -28.89 -28.79 5.15
CA VAL A 18 -27.77 -28.51 6.04
C VAL A 18 -26.55 -28.49 5.14
N CYS A 19 -26.18 -27.31 4.66
CA CYS A 19 -24.90 -27.10 4.03
C CYS A 19 -23.85 -27.26 5.15
N ALA A 20 -23.27 -28.46 5.26
CA ALA A 20 -22.13 -28.67 6.13
C ALA A 20 -21.01 -27.75 5.64
N VAL A 21 -20.75 -26.67 6.35
CA VAL A 21 -19.52 -25.92 6.19
C VAL A 21 -18.42 -26.86 6.67
N ALA A 22 -17.81 -27.61 5.75
CA ALA A 22 -16.62 -28.36 6.07
C ALA A 22 -15.60 -27.32 6.58
N GLY A 23 -15.26 -27.39 7.86
CA GLY A 23 -14.29 -26.49 8.46
C GLY A 23 -12.95 -26.62 7.73
N GLY A 24 -12.28 -25.50 7.48
CA GLY A 24 -10.94 -25.50 6.90
C GLY A 24 -9.93 -26.20 7.82
N ARG A 25 -8.94 -26.85 7.22
CA ARG A 25 -7.86 -27.51 7.96
C ARG A 25 -6.87 -26.48 8.48
N VAL A 26 -6.25 -26.79 9.61
CA VAL A 26 -5.14 -25.99 10.15
C VAL A 26 -3.86 -26.80 10.01
N PHE A 27 -2.87 -26.21 9.34
CA PHE A 27 -1.53 -26.77 9.15
C PHE A 27 -0.55 -25.98 10.01
N ASP A 28 -0.17 -26.52 11.16
CA ASP A 28 0.83 -25.92 12.03
C ASP A 28 2.24 -26.34 11.63
N VAL A 29 3.07 -25.34 11.33
CA VAL A 29 4.46 -25.50 10.89
C VAL A 29 5.41 -24.94 11.95
N GLY A 30 6.35 -25.75 12.45
CA GLY A 30 7.38 -25.29 13.37
C GLY A 30 8.06 -26.41 14.15
N PRO A 31 9.12 -26.10 14.92
CA PRO A 31 9.94 -27.11 15.60
C PRO A 31 9.17 -28.07 16.53
N GLU A 32 8.06 -27.60 17.10
CA GLU A 32 7.22 -28.36 18.04
C GLU A 32 5.90 -28.83 17.41
N GLN A 33 5.74 -28.65 16.09
CA GLN A 33 4.50 -28.96 15.38
C GLN A 33 4.65 -30.26 14.57
N THR A 34 3.51 -30.80 14.10
CA THR A 34 3.52 -32.01 13.25
C THR A 34 4.24 -31.78 11.93
N LEU A 35 4.09 -30.59 11.34
CA LEU A 35 4.87 -30.18 10.19
C LEU A 35 6.07 -29.39 10.72
N THR A 36 7.28 -29.88 10.49
CA THR A 36 8.48 -29.23 11.05
C THR A 36 9.08 -28.19 10.10
N ALA A 37 8.76 -28.31 8.81
CA ALA A 37 9.20 -27.45 7.73
C ALA A 37 8.01 -26.95 6.89
N ILE A 38 8.16 -25.80 6.23
CA ILE A 38 7.13 -25.22 5.36
C ILE A 38 6.89 -26.12 4.15
N GLY A 39 7.94 -26.78 3.67
CA GLY A 39 7.90 -27.76 2.60
C GLY A 39 7.12 -29.02 2.95
N ASP A 40 6.79 -29.28 4.23
CA ASP A 40 5.94 -30.41 4.64
C ASP A 40 4.45 -30.12 4.38
N VAL A 41 4.06 -28.84 4.25
CA VAL A 41 2.68 -28.44 3.96
C VAL A 41 2.28 -28.93 2.55
N PRO A 42 1.13 -29.58 2.38
CA PRO A 42 0.61 -29.97 1.07
C PRO A 42 -0.02 -28.77 0.36
N TRP A 43 0.81 -27.81 -0.04
CA TRP A 43 0.43 -26.56 -0.72
C TRP A 43 -0.47 -26.80 -1.94
N GLU A 44 -0.20 -27.89 -2.67
CA GLU A 44 -0.95 -28.34 -3.83
C GLU A 44 -2.39 -28.80 -3.54
N ALA A 45 -2.72 -28.97 -2.25
CA ALA A 45 -4.01 -29.48 -1.80
C ALA A 45 -4.76 -28.46 -0.93
N LEU A 46 -4.41 -27.18 -0.95
CA LEU A 46 -5.13 -26.15 -0.19
C LEU A 46 -6.51 -25.86 -0.82
N HIS A 47 -7.52 -25.70 0.03
CA HIS A 47 -8.90 -25.35 -0.34
C HIS A 47 -9.46 -24.27 0.58
N ALA A 48 -10.61 -23.70 0.23
CA ALA A 48 -11.28 -22.66 1.01
C ALA A 48 -11.36 -22.97 2.51
N GLY A 49 -10.98 -21.99 3.33
CA GLY A 49 -10.93 -22.08 4.78
C GLY A 49 -9.63 -22.64 5.36
N ASP A 50 -8.80 -23.31 4.55
CA ASP A 50 -7.53 -23.84 5.05
C ASP A 50 -6.61 -22.72 5.56
N THR A 51 -5.96 -22.97 6.69
CA THR A 51 -5.03 -22.04 7.33
C THR A 51 -3.68 -22.71 7.56
N VAL A 52 -2.61 -22.13 7.01
CA VAL A 52 -1.23 -22.51 7.31
C VAL A 52 -0.70 -21.55 8.37
N ARG A 53 -0.35 -22.08 9.54
CA ARG A 53 0.23 -21.33 10.67
C ARG A 53 1.72 -21.63 10.78
N ILE A 54 2.56 -20.65 10.45
CA ILE A 54 4.01 -20.78 10.51
C ILE A 54 4.48 -20.21 11.85
N HIS A 55 4.95 -21.05 12.77
CA HIS A 55 5.40 -20.62 14.09
C HIS A 55 6.78 -19.98 14.04
N TRP A 56 6.96 -18.92 14.82
CA TRP A 56 8.28 -18.31 14.94
C TRP A 56 9.30 -19.30 15.50
N ARG A 57 10.51 -19.23 14.96
CA ARG A 57 11.70 -19.85 15.52
C ARG A 57 12.90 -18.94 15.29
N GLN A 58 13.97 -19.16 16.05
CA GLN A 58 15.17 -18.33 15.97
C GLN A 58 15.83 -18.38 14.58
N GLU A 59 15.94 -19.57 13.99
CA GLU A 59 16.51 -19.76 12.66
C GLU A 59 15.47 -19.50 11.55
N PRO A 60 15.76 -18.66 10.54
CA PRO A 60 14.83 -18.43 9.43
C PRO A 60 14.41 -19.72 8.71
N TYR A 61 13.22 -19.70 8.12
CA TYR A 61 12.79 -20.71 7.17
C TYR A 61 13.42 -20.39 5.81
N ARG A 62 14.18 -21.34 5.25
CA ARG A 62 14.81 -21.23 3.93
C ARG A 62 14.02 -22.04 2.93
N GLU A 63 12.76 -21.66 2.76
CA GLU A 63 11.79 -22.36 1.93
C GLU A 63 10.93 -21.34 1.19
N LYS A 64 10.49 -21.70 -0.01
CA LYS A 64 9.70 -20.84 -0.89
C LYS A 64 8.64 -21.68 -1.61
N TRP A 65 7.52 -21.05 -1.98
CA TRP A 65 6.35 -21.78 -2.49
C TRP A 65 5.43 -20.89 -3.32
N VAL A 66 4.43 -21.54 -3.93
CA VAL A 66 3.30 -20.92 -4.62
C VAL A 66 2.00 -21.22 -3.87
N VAL A 67 1.09 -20.25 -3.81
CA VAL A 67 -0.31 -20.43 -3.41
C VAL A 67 -1.16 -20.25 -4.67
N CYS A 68 -1.83 -21.32 -5.10
CA CYS A 68 -2.75 -21.27 -6.23
C CYS A 68 -3.99 -22.11 -5.87
N ALA A 69 -4.89 -21.46 -5.12
CA ALA A 69 -6.09 -22.05 -4.53
C ALA A 69 -7.24 -21.03 -4.52
N THR A 70 -8.47 -21.52 -4.41
CA THR A 70 -9.67 -20.68 -4.35
C THR A 70 -10.28 -20.74 -2.95
N GLY A 71 -10.23 -19.61 -2.24
CA GLY A 71 -10.94 -19.37 -0.99
C GLY A 71 -12.33 -18.77 -1.20
N ALA A 72 -13.00 -18.46 -0.10
CA ALA A 72 -14.28 -17.73 -0.08
C ALA A 72 -14.20 -16.55 0.89
N ALA A 73 -15.02 -15.50 0.71
CA ALA A 73 -15.00 -14.31 1.56
C ALA A 73 -15.13 -14.63 3.07
N ALA A 74 -15.99 -15.60 3.43
CA ALA A 74 -16.19 -16.04 4.81
C ALA A 74 -15.15 -17.10 5.28
N SER A 75 -14.42 -17.70 4.34
CA SER A 75 -13.48 -18.80 4.57
C SER A 75 -12.30 -18.69 3.60
N PRO A 76 -11.41 -17.69 3.77
CA PRO A 76 -10.27 -17.50 2.89
C PRO A 76 -9.26 -18.63 3.06
N VAL A 77 -8.38 -18.80 2.08
CA VAL A 77 -7.13 -19.56 2.30
C VAL A 77 -6.14 -18.62 2.97
N THR A 78 -5.64 -18.98 4.14
CA THR A 78 -4.81 -18.09 4.96
C THR A 78 -3.42 -18.67 5.18
N VAL A 79 -2.38 -17.88 4.97
CA VAL A 79 -1.01 -18.16 5.38
C VAL A 79 -0.62 -17.12 6.42
N SER A 80 -0.47 -17.56 7.67
CA SER A 80 -0.29 -16.67 8.82
C SER A 80 0.95 -17.04 9.62
N GLY A 81 1.79 -16.06 9.92
CA GLY A 81 2.83 -16.23 10.92
C GLY A 81 2.28 -16.17 12.34
N VAL A 82 2.72 -17.09 13.20
CA VAL A 82 2.47 -17.06 14.65
C VAL A 82 3.69 -16.43 15.31
N PRO A 83 3.55 -15.22 15.89
CA PRO A 83 4.69 -14.53 16.47
C PRO A 83 5.32 -15.27 17.65
N GLY A 84 6.61 -15.05 17.87
CA GLY A 84 7.33 -15.51 19.05
C GLY A 84 6.92 -14.76 20.32
N PRO A 85 7.48 -15.14 21.48
CA PRO A 85 7.13 -14.56 22.79
C PRO A 85 7.25 -13.03 22.88
N ASP A 86 8.15 -12.42 22.10
CA ASP A 86 8.37 -10.96 22.07
C ASP A 86 7.74 -10.29 20.83
N GLY A 87 6.87 -11.01 20.11
CA GLY A 87 6.23 -10.52 18.89
C GLY A 87 7.11 -10.62 17.64
N GLN A 88 8.17 -11.44 17.66
CA GLN A 88 8.98 -11.70 16.47
C GLN A 88 8.15 -12.44 15.41
N LEU A 89 8.15 -11.95 14.17
CA LEU A 89 7.49 -12.64 13.06
C LEU A 89 8.38 -13.80 12.56
N PRO A 90 7.81 -14.94 12.12
CA PRO A 90 8.55 -15.95 11.38
C PRO A 90 9.22 -15.33 10.15
N VAL A 91 10.50 -15.63 9.96
CA VAL A 91 11.30 -15.10 8.86
C VAL A 91 11.37 -16.12 7.73
N ILE A 92 10.85 -15.77 6.56
CA ILE A 92 10.95 -16.52 5.32
C ILE A 92 12.09 -15.91 4.50
N ASN A 93 13.18 -16.65 4.36
CA ASN A 93 14.41 -16.19 3.77
C ASN A 93 14.64 -16.85 2.40
N GLY A 94 14.66 -16.04 1.35
CA GLY A 94 14.93 -16.51 -0.01
C GLY A 94 16.35 -17.01 -0.23
N GLN A 95 17.32 -16.63 0.61
CA GLN A 95 18.71 -17.07 0.47
C GLN A 95 18.85 -18.56 0.79
N ASP A 96 19.43 -19.29 -0.17
CA ASP A 96 19.69 -20.73 -0.09
C ASP A 96 18.38 -21.50 0.18
N ALA A 97 17.25 -20.94 -0.29
CA ALA A 97 15.94 -21.52 -0.08
C ALA A 97 15.72 -22.79 -0.90
N THR A 98 14.81 -23.65 -0.46
CA THR A 98 14.36 -24.81 -1.24
C THR A 98 12.89 -24.70 -1.62
N CYS A 99 12.52 -25.30 -2.75
CA CYS A 99 11.13 -25.51 -3.13
C CYS A 99 10.69 -26.94 -2.76
N ARG A 100 9.45 -27.10 -2.28
CA ARG A 100 8.77 -28.41 -2.17
C ARG A 100 8.75 -29.08 -3.56
N ARG A 101 9.11 -30.36 -3.65
CA ARG A 101 9.27 -31.08 -4.94
C ARG A 101 7.95 -31.33 -5.66
N GLU A 102 6.86 -31.44 -4.91
CA GLU A 102 5.51 -31.65 -5.41
C GLU A 102 4.98 -30.40 -6.13
N LEU A 103 5.50 -29.21 -5.82
CA LEU A 103 5.09 -27.97 -6.48
C LEU A 103 5.71 -27.84 -7.87
N ASP A 104 4.91 -27.35 -8.81
CA ASP A 104 5.30 -27.03 -10.19
C ASP A 104 4.76 -25.66 -10.53
N PHE A 105 5.61 -24.64 -10.65
CA PHE A 105 5.14 -23.30 -10.99
C PHE A 105 6.18 -22.53 -11.79
N TRP A 106 5.71 -21.73 -12.74
CA TRP A 106 6.62 -20.93 -13.56
C TRP A 106 7.13 -19.71 -12.80
N GLY A 107 8.28 -19.18 -13.19
CA GLY A 107 8.85 -18.00 -12.55
C GLY A 107 9.20 -18.23 -11.08
N GLU A 108 9.68 -19.44 -10.73
CA GLU A 108 10.22 -19.70 -9.38
C GLU A 108 11.26 -18.63 -9.00
N ASP A 109 12.09 -18.21 -9.95
CA ASP A 109 13.12 -17.18 -9.80
C ASP A 109 12.61 -15.74 -9.58
N ARG A 110 11.28 -15.52 -9.52
CA ARG A 110 10.67 -14.19 -9.34
C ARG A 110 10.15 -13.90 -7.95
N ALA A 111 10.04 -14.89 -7.06
CA ALA A 111 9.50 -14.63 -5.72
C ALA A 111 9.97 -15.63 -4.66
N VAL A 112 9.86 -15.21 -3.40
CA VAL A 112 9.89 -16.14 -2.25
C VAL A 112 8.49 -16.73 -2.01
N ILE A 113 7.45 -15.91 -2.07
CA ILE A 113 6.07 -16.39 -2.08
C ILE A 113 5.39 -15.92 -3.37
N LYS A 114 4.91 -16.87 -4.18
CA LYS A 114 4.12 -16.58 -5.38
C LYS A 114 2.64 -16.81 -5.12
N ILE A 115 1.76 -15.95 -5.62
CA ILE A 115 0.33 -16.20 -5.69
C ILE A 115 -0.07 -16.34 -7.16
N GLY A 116 -0.61 -17.51 -7.50
CA GLY A 116 -1.06 -17.86 -8.84
C GLY A 116 0.06 -18.29 -9.78
N GLY A 117 -0.36 -18.99 -10.83
CA GLY A 117 0.49 -19.41 -11.93
C GLY A 117 1.35 -20.63 -11.61
N ALA A 118 0.70 -21.79 -11.58
CA ALA A 118 1.28 -23.09 -11.27
C ALA A 118 0.70 -24.19 -12.18
N ASN A 119 1.47 -25.25 -12.45
CA ASN A 119 0.95 -26.50 -12.99
C ASN A 119 0.53 -27.47 -11.85
N VAL A 120 1.22 -27.40 -10.71
CA VAL A 120 0.89 -28.14 -9.47
C VAL A 120 1.02 -27.18 -8.29
N PRO A 121 -0.09 -26.82 -7.62
CA PRO A 121 -1.47 -27.23 -7.91
C PRO A 121 -1.94 -26.80 -9.30
N ALA A 122 -2.97 -27.47 -9.82
CA ALA A 122 -3.54 -27.17 -11.13
C ALA A 122 -3.90 -25.68 -11.23
N ASP A 123 -3.56 -25.06 -12.36
CA ASP A 123 -3.70 -23.62 -12.52
C ASP A 123 -5.16 -23.17 -12.33
N CYS A 124 -5.38 -22.23 -11.42
CA CYS A 124 -6.65 -21.57 -11.19
C CYS A 124 -6.45 -20.05 -11.12
N VAL A 125 -7.55 -19.30 -10.96
CA VAL A 125 -7.46 -17.92 -10.46
C VAL A 125 -7.49 -18.01 -8.94
N PRO A 126 -6.41 -17.61 -8.22
CA PRO A 126 -6.46 -17.55 -6.77
C PRO A 126 -7.50 -16.52 -6.34
N VAL A 127 -8.37 -16.87 -5.39
CA VAL A 127 -9.42 -15.96 -4.90
C VAL A 127 -9.45 -16.00 -3.37
N HIS A 128 -9.66 -14.86 -2.71
CA HIS A 128 -9.77 -14.78 -1.25
C HIS A 128 -8.57 -15.43 -0.54
N ILE A 129 -7.38 -14.94 -0.87
CA ILE A 129 -6.12 -15.35 -0.25
C ILE A 129 -5.70 -14.30 0.76
N VAL A 130 -5.31 -14.73 1.96
CA VAL A 130 -4.72 -13.86 2.99
C VAL A 130 -3.30 -14.31 3.27
N ILE A 131 -2.33 -13.41 3.15
CA ILE A 131 -0.97 -13.61 3.66
C ILE A 131 -0.71 -12.58 4.76
N GLU A 132 -0.34 -13.06 5.95
CA GLU A 132 -0.21 -12.19 7.10
C GLU A 132 0.90 -12.56 8.09
N ASN A 133 1.37 -11.57 8.86
CA ASN A 133 2.28 -11.74 10.00
C ASN A 133 3.61 -12.44 9.66
N LEU A 134 4.14 -12.23 8.45
CA LEU A 134 5.43 -12.80 8.02
C LEU A 134 6.47 -11.70 7.80
N GLU A 135 7.72 -12.00 8.13
CA GLU A 135 8.88 -11.26 7.61
C GLU A 135 9.45 -12.04 6.42
N ILE A 136 9.56 -11.41 5.25
CA ILE A 136 10.01 -12.07 4.01
C ILE A 136 11.15 -11.25 3.41
N ARG A 137 12.25 -11.93 3.08
CA ARG A 137 13.47 -11.26 2.63
C ARG A 137 14.34 -12.03 1.64
N SER A 138 15.33 -11.33 1.09
CA SER A 138 16.44 -11.91 0.30
C SER A 138 16.03 -12.49 -1.06
N ALA A 139 14.96 -11.94 -1.67
CA ALA A 139 14.53 -12.25 -3.04
C ALA A 139 15.24 -11.35 -4.07
N ARG A 140 16.53 -11.56 -4.31
CA ARG A 140 17.35 -10.83 -5.31
C ARG A 140 18.70 -11.50 -5.55
N PRO A 141 19.38 -11.20 -6.66
CA PRO A 141 20.82 -11.41 -6.80
C PRO A 141 21.62 -10.81 -5.61
N PRO A 142 22.74 -11.44 -5.21
CA PRO A 142 23.29 -12.69 -5.72
C PRO A 142 22.69 -13.94 -5.03
N HIS A 143 21.57 -13.83 -4.31
CA HIS A 143 21.00 -14.99 -3.63
C HIS A 143 20.46 -16.02 -4.63
N MET A 144 20.53 -17.28 -4.21
CA MET A 144 20.10 -18.44 -4.99
C MET A 144 19.12 -19.28 -4.17
N PHE A 145 18.43 -20.18 -4.85
CA PHE A 145 17.56 -21.21 -4.27
C PHE A 145 17.73 -22.53 -5.03
N VAL A 146 17.27 -23.63 -4.47
CA VAL A 146 17.19 -24.94 -5.13
C VAL A 146 15.72 -25.20 -5.45
N GLY A 147 15.38 -25.01 -6.72
CA GLY A 147 14.04 -25.24 -7.27
C GLY A 147 13.99 -26.52 -8.08
N ARG A 148 12.96 -26.61 -8.94
CA ARG A 148 12.79 -27.72 -9.87
C ARG A 148 13.95 -27.86 -10.88
N ASP A 149 14.50 -26.74 -11.33
CA ASP A 149 15.63 -26.69 -12.26
C ASP A 149 17.00 -26.80 -11.56
N GLY A 150 17.01 -27.21 -10.28
CA GLY A 150 18.21 -27.25 -9.46
C GLY A 150 18.56 -25.87 -8.89
N GLN A 151 19.86 -25.62 -8.71
CA GLN A 151 20.33 -24.37 -8.12
C GLN A 151 20.13 -23.21 -9.11
N THR A 152 19.31 -22.23 -8.73
CA THR A 152 18.89 -21.11 -9.59
C THR A 152 19.06 -19.78 -8.86
N ALA A 153 19.54 -18.75 -9.56
CA ALA A 153 19.62 -17.40 -9.02
C ALA A 153 18.26 -16.69 -9.12
N TYR A 154 17.95 -15.81 -8.16
CA TYR A 154 16.80 -14.91 -8.33
C TYR A 154 17.04 -13.93 -9.49
N ARG A 155 15.97 -13.51 -10.16
CA ARG A 155 16.05 -12.43 -11.15
C ARG A 155 16.26 -11.07 -10.48
N GLU A 156 16.82 -10.14 -11.24
CA GLU A 156 16.97 -8.72 -10.87
C GLU A 156 15.66 -8.03 -10.51
N ASN A 157 14.50 -8.59 -10.87
CA ASN A 157 13.20 -8.05 -10.52
C ASN A 157 12.41 -8.93 -9.52
N ALA A 158 13.04 -9.93 -8.90
CA ALA A 158 12.36 -10.80 -7.94
C ALA A 158 11.75 -10.04 -6.75
N ALA A 159 10.73 -10.62 -6.11
CA ALA A 159 9.96 -9.96 -5.05
C ALA A 159 9.86 -10.81 -3.78
N ALA A 160 9.60 -10.17 -2.63
CA ALA A 160 9.23 -10.92 -1.42
C ALA A 160 7.93 -11.71 -1.68
N ILE A 161 6.91 -11.02 -2.18
CA ILE A 161 5.66 -11.60 -2.66
C ILE A 161 5.40 -11.13 -4.09
N TRP A 162 5.04 -12.06 -4.97
CA TRP A 162 4.60 -11.77 -6.34
C TRP A 162 3.21 -12.34 -6.59
N VAL A 163 2.23 -11.47 -6.81
CA VAL A 163 0.89 -11.84 -7.28
C VAL A 163 0.90 -11.88 -8.81
N GLU A 164 0.95 -13.09 -9.38
CA GLU A 164 0.91 -13.30 -10.83
C GLU A 164 -0.50 -13.02 -11.38
N LYS A 165 -1.50 -13.47 -10.63
CA LYS A 165 -2.92 -13.28 -10.87
C LYS A 165 -3.72 -13.61 -9.62
N GLY A 166 -4.93 -13.09 -9.54
CA GLY A 166 -5.89 -13.45 -8.49
C GLY A 166 -6.85 -12.32 -8.11
N GLU A 167 -7.85 -12.65 -7.31
CA GLU A 167 -8.94 -11.76 -6.94
C GLU A 167 -9.14 -11.73 -5.42
N HIS A 168 -9.45 -10.57 -4.84
CA HIS A 168 -9.69 -10.44 -3.40
C HIS A 168 -8.51 -10.93 -2.53
N ILE A 169 -7.31 -10.44 -2.81
CA ILE A 169 -6.09 -10.84 -2.09
C ILE A 169 -5.76 -9.80 -1.03
N THR A 170 -5.57 -10.25 0.20
CA THR A 170 -5.13 -9.41 1.32
C THR A 170 -3.72 -9.77 1.74
N ILE A 171 -2.84 -8.77 1.75
CA ILE A 171 -1.48 -8.85 2.26
C ILE A 171 -1.42 -7.93 3.47
N ARG A 172 -1.28 -8.48 4.68
CA ARG A 172 -1.37 -7.67 5.91
C ARG A 172 -0.35 -7.96 6.99
N SER A 173 0.08 -6.92 7.70
CA SER A 173 0.98 -7.06 8.86
C SER A 173 2.31 -7.77 8.56
N CYS A 174 2.75 -7.74 7.30
CA CYS A 174 4.01 -8.35 6.86
C CYS A 174 5.18 -7.35 6.88
N ARG A 175 6.40 -7.87 6.79
CA ARG A 175 7.63 -7.09 6.54
C ARG A 175 8.31 -7.57 5.27
N PHE A 176 8.60 -6.67 4.34
CA PHE A 176 9.32 -6.98 3.09
C PHE A 176 10.60 -6.17 3.01
N HIS A 177 11.75 -6.86 3.04
CA HIS A 177 13.04 -6.19 2.95
C HIS A 177 14.12 -7.05 2.32
N ASP A 178 15.20 -6.40 1.90
CA ASP A 178 16.34 -7.08 1.25
C ASP A 178 15.95 -7.88 -0.01
N CYS A 179 14.89 -7.47 -0.71
CA CYS A 179 14.49 -8.03 -1.99
C CYS A 179 14.82 -7.06 -3.14
N ALA A 180 14.75 -7.52 -4.38
CA ALA A 180 14.83 -6.62 -5.54
C ALA A 180 13.58 -5.73 -5.53
N ASN A 181 12.40 -6.34 -5.45
CA ASN A 181 11.14 -5.68 -5.15
C ASN A 181 10.57 -6.13 -3.81
N GLY A 182 9.93 -5.25 -3.04
CA GLY A 182 9.23 -5.66 -1.82
C GLY A 182 7.96 -6.45 -2.15
N PHE A 183 7.01 -5.80 -2.82
CA PHE A 183 5.76 -6.39 -3.26
C PHE A 183 5.53 -6.15 -4.75
N VAL A 184 5.08 -7.18 -5.47
CA VAL A 184 4.72 -7.09 -6.89
C VAL A 184 3.33 -7.66 -7.14
N SER A 185 2.52 -6.96 -7.94
CA SER A 185 1.32 -7.53 -8.57
C SER A 185 1.35 -7.36 -10.09
N SER A 186 0.75 -8.32 -10.78
CA SER A 186 0.66 -8.35 -12.24
C SER A 186 -0.76 -8.12 -12.73
N ARG A 187 -0.88 -7.69 -14.00
CA ARG A 187 -2.10 -7.21 -14.67
C ARG A 187 -3.36 -8.09 -14.59
N GLN A 188 -3.25 -9.36 -14.21
CA GLN A 188 -4.36 -10.29 -14.02
C GLN A 188 -4.81 -10.39 -12.55
N SER A 189 -4.46 -9.38 -11.74
CA SER A 189 -4.86 -9.29 -10.35
C SER A 189 -5.93 -8.23 -10.17
N SER A 190 -6.89 -8.48 -9.28
CA SER A 190 -7.93 -7.51 -8.93
C SER A 190 -8.31 -7.55 -7.45
N ASP A 191 -8.82 -6.43 -6.95
CA ASP A 191 -9.18 -6.21 -5.55
C ASP A 191 -8.07 -6.64 -4.57
N LEU A 192 -6.97 -5.88 -4.61
CA LEU A 192 -5.82 -6.11 -3.74
C LEU A 192 -5.86 -5.15 -2.54
N LEU A 193 -5.73 -5.70 -1.34
CA LEU A 193 -5.55 -4.94 -0.11
C LEU A 193 -4.14 -5.17 0.44
N VAL A 194 -3.33 -4.12 0.47
CA VAL A 194 -2.02 -4.10 1.13
C VAL A 194 -2.13 -3.23 2.37
N GLU A 195 -2.12 -3.85 3.55
CA GLU A 195 -2.31 -3.10 4.79
C GLU A 195 -1.37 -3.45 5.92
N GLN A 196 -1.07 -2.47 6.79
CA GLN A 196 -0.25 -2.67 7.98
C GLN A 196 1.13 -3.30 7.70
N CYS A 197 1.63 -3.23 6.47
CA CYS A 197 2.92 -3.78 6.08
C CYS A 197 4.06 -2.80 6.39
N GLU A 198 5.25 -3.31 6.68
CA GLU A 198 6.49 -2.55 6.68
C GLU A 198 7.31 -2.93 5.46
N ILE A 199 7.65 -1.97 4.60
CA ILE A 199 8.28 -2.26 3.31
C ILE A 199 9.48 -1.33 3.15
N TYR A 200 10.69 -1.91 3.10
CA TYR A 200 11.93 -1.14 3.23
C TYR A 200 13.15 -1.89 2.70
N GLY A 201 14.23 -1.17 2.41
CA GLY A 201 15.51 -1.81 2.10
C GLY A 201 15.48 -2.71 0.87
N ASN A 202 14.52 -2.51 -0.04
CA ASN A 202 14.43 -3.21 -1.31
C ASN A 202 15.09 -2.39 -2.42
N GLY A 203 15.42 -3.05 -3.52
CA GLY A 203 16.12 -2.48 -4.66
C GLY A 203 17.46 -3.16 -4.92
N THR A 204 17.92 -3.05 -6.15
CA THR A 204 19.24 -3.53 -6.59
C THR A 204 20.23 -2.36 -6.65
N GLU A 205 21.52 -2.67 -6.53
CA GLU A 205 22.57 -1.66 -6.53
C GLU A 205 22.58 -0.89 -7.87
N LEU A 206 22.53 0.44 -7.78
CA LEU A 206 22.38 1.38 -8.90
C LEU A 206 21.09 1.19 -9.73
N GLY A 207 20.20 0.27 -9.33
CA GLY A 207 18.98 -0.07 -10.05
C GLY A 207 17.92 1.04 -9.95
N ILE A 208 17.28 1.35 -11.08
CA ILE A 208 16.18 2.33 -11.16
C ILE A 208 14.81 1.66 -11.40
N TYR A 209 14.80 0.38 -11.76
CA TYR A 209 13.60 -0.38 -12.13
C TYR A 209 13.04 -1.25 -11.00
N GLN A 210 13.74 -1.30 -9.88
CA GLN A 210 13.42 -2.10 -8.72
C GLN A 210 12.92 -1.20 -7.59
N HIS A 211 11.78 -1.53 -7.02
CA HIS A 211 11.00 -0.64 -6.16
C HIS A 211 10.68 -1.31 -4.83
N ASN A 212 10.27 -0.53 -3.82
CA ASN A 212 9.61 -1.17 -2.67
C ASN A 212 8.30 -1.84 -3.11
N VAL A 213 7.54 -1.19 -3.98
CA VAL A 213 6.31 -1.72 -4.58
C VAL A 213 6.25 -1.44 -6.07
N TYR A 214 5.89 -2.47 -6.85
CA TYR A 214 5.53 -2.36 -8.26
C TYR A 214 4.19 -3.08 -8.51
N THR A 215 3.13 -2.35 -8.83
CA THR A 215 1.80 -2.94 -9.00
C THR A 215 1.15 -2.57 -10.31
N GLU A 216 0.40 -3.51 -10.88
CA GLU A 216 -0.44 -3.29 -12.06
C GLU A 216 -1.66 -4.19 -11.94
N SER A 217 -2.81 -3.64 -11.53
CA SER A 217 -3.98 -4.41 -11.12
C SER A 217 -5.29 -3.66 -11.37
N VAL A 218 -6.41 -4.33 -11.15
CA VAL A 218 -7.74 -3.70 -11.13
C VAL A 218 -8.21 -3.54 -9.69
N GLY A 219 -8.23 -2.30 -9.18
CA GLY A 219 -8.56 -2.03 -7.78
C GLY A 219 -7.44 -2.45 -6.84
N ILE A 220 -6.76 -1.46 -6.25
CA ILE A 220 -5.75 -1.71 -5.22
C ILE A 220 -5.81 -0.63 -4.14
N VAL A 221 -5.77 -1.08 -2.88
CA VAL A 221 -5.77 -0.21 -1.71
C VAL A 221 -4.49 -0.43 -0.92
N PHE A 222 -3.76 0.66 -0.70
CA PHE A 222 -2.67 0.73 0.27
C PHE A 222 -3.15 1.49 1.51
N GLN A 223 -3.22 0.83 2.66
CA GLN A 223 -3.60 1.49 3.91
C GLN A 223 -2.78 1.10 5.14
N PHE A 224 -2.53 2.05 6.04
CA PHE A 224 -1.84 1.80 7.30
C PHE A 224 -0.43 1.21 7.15
N ASN A 225 0.18 1.32 5.97
CA ASN A 225 1.52 0.80 5.73
C ASN A 225 2.59 1.77 6.23
N TYR A 226 3.79 1.23 6.47
CA TYR A 226 5.00 1.99 6.70
C TYR A 226 6.04 1.66 5.62
N PHE A 227 6.14 2.54 4.64
CA PHE A 227 7.11 2.48 3.56
C PHE A 227 8.34 3.29 3.94
N ARG A 228 9.47 2.63 4.15
CA ARG A 228 10.74 3.28 4.50
C ARG A 228 11.65 3.34 3.26
N PRO A 229 12.86 3.94 3.35
CA PRO A 229 13.72 4.06 2.19
C PRO A 229 14.06 2.71 1.55
N LEU A 230 14.32 2.75 0.25
CA LEU A 230 14.94 1.64 -0.48
C LEU A 230 16.34 1.35 0.09
N ARG A 231 16.95 0.25 -0.37
CA ARG A 231 18.34 -0.10 -0.07
C ARG A 231 19.27 1.06 -0.45
N SER A 232 20.35 1.25 0.32
CA SER A 232 21.40 2.20 -0.04
C SER A 232 21.91 1.95 -1.46
N TYR A 233 22.11 3.02 -2.23
CA TYR A 233 22.49 3.00 -3.65
C TYR A 233 21.47 2.37 -4.60
N ALA A 234 20.24 2.07 -4.17
CA ALA A 234 19.12 1.81 -5.08
C ALA A 234 18.38 3.11 -5.40
N PHE A 235 17.98 3.28 -6.66
CA PHE A 235 17.41 4.52 -7.20
C PHE A 235 16.00 4.32 -7.75
N GLY A 236 15.32 3.25 -7.35
CA GLY A 236 13.91 3.07 -7.64
C GLY A 236 12.97 3.95 -6.81
N ASN A 237 11.72 3.97 -7.22
CA ASN A 237 10.61 4.60 -6.50
C ASN A 237 10.14 3.77 -5.31
N ASN A 238 9.48 4.43 -4.36
CA ASN A 238 8.90 3.76 -3.19
C ASN A 238 7.65 2.97 -3.60
N LEU A 239 6.58 3.68 -3.99
CA LEU A 239 5.37 3.07 -4.54
C LEU A 239 5.26 3.41 -6.03
N LYS A 240 5.48 2.41 -6.89
CA LYS A 240 5.17 2.47 -8.32
C LYS A 240 3.91 1.69 -8.62
N ASP A 241 2.92 2.35 -9.21
CA ASP A 241 1.62 1.76 -9.50
C ASP A 241 1.08 2.14 -10.89
N ARG A 242 0.65 1.11 -11.62
CA ARG A 242 0.06 1.15 -12.96
C ARG A 242 -1.41 0.70 -12.94
N SER A 243 -2.04 0.63 -11.77
CA SER A 243 -3.36 0.01 -11.59
C SER A 243 -4.52 0.94 -11.97
N SER A 244 -5.72 0.38 -12.09
CA SER A 244 -6.96 1.17 -12.08
C SER A 244 -7.57 1.18 -10.68
N GLY A 245 -8.35 2.21 -10.33
CA GLY A 245 -9.00 2.28 -9.01
C GLY A 245 -8.05 2.36 -7.82
N THR A 246 -6.86 2.96 -8.00
CA THR A 246 -5.81 3.02 -6.97
C THR A 246 -6.19 3.97 -5.82
N VAL A 247 -6.09 3.46 -4.58
CA VAL A 247 -6.28 4.23 -3.35
C VAL A 247 -5.05 4.10 -2.45
N VAL A 248 -4.44 5.24 -2.10
CA VAL A 248 -3.32 5.33 -1.15
C VAL A 248 -3.79 6.16 0.04
N ARG A 249 -4.12 5.52 1.15
CA ARG A 249 -4.70 6.22 2.32
C ARG A 249 -4.07 5.86 3.65
N TRP A 250 -3.92 6.84 4.54
CA TRP A 250 -3.47 6.58 5.91
C TRP A 250 -2.15 5.81 6.00
N ASN A 251 -1.21 6.05 5.08
CA ASN A 251 0.12 5.44 5.10
C ASN A 251 1.16 6.43 5.63
N TRP A 252 2.29 5.89 6.08
CA TRP A 252 3.53 6.64 6.27
C TRP A 252 4.53 6.22 5.19
N ILE A 253 4.92 7.14 4.32
CA ILE A 253 5.80 6.86 3.18
C ILE A 253 6.98 7.81 3.21
N GLU A 254 8.20 7.25 3.26
CA GLU A 254 9.41 8.04 3.27
C GLU A 254 10.52 7.49 2.37
N GLY A 255 11.17 8.39 1.65
CA GLY A 255 12.27 8.05 0.75
C GLY A 255 11.83 7.47 -0.59
N GLY A 256 12.79 6.89 -1.31
CA GLY A 256 12.68 6.52 -2.71
C GLY A 256 12.94 7.67 -3.68
N ASN A 257 13.25 7.33 -4.92
CA ASN A 257 13.52 8.31 -5.97
C ASN A 257 12.30 9.21 -6.21
N ARG A 258 11.11 8.60 -6.26
CA ARG A 258 9.80 9.23 -6.00
C ARG A 258 9.11 8.49 -4.87
N LEU A 259 8.26 9.19 -4.11
CA LEU A 259 7.39 8.51 -3.13
C LEU A 259 6.27 7.78 -3.85
N LEU A 260 5.66 8.46 -4.83
CA LEU A 260 4.55 7.97 -5.62
C LEU A 260 4.89 8.09 -7.11
N ASP A 261 4.85 6.97 -7.82
CA ASP A 261 5.05 6.88 -9.27
C ASP A 261 3.82 6.20 -9.88
N LEU A 262 2.80 7.01 -10.14
CA LEU A 262 1.44 6.60 -10.48
C LEU A 262 1.22 6.79 -11.98
N VAL A 263 1.75 5.86 -12.77
CA VAL A 263 1.90 5.98 -14.22
C VAL A 263 0.98 5.00 -14.98
N ASP A 264 1.03 5.02 -16.31
CA ASP A 264 0.08 4.31 -17.15
C ASP A 264 0.20 2.78 -17.05
N SER A 265 -0.81 2.03 -17.50
CA SER A 265 -0.72 0.58 -17.72
C SER A 265 -0.41 0.28 -19.18
N ASP A 266 0.28 -0.83 -19.44
CA ASP A 266 0.43 -1.36 -20.79
C ASP A 266 -0.78 -2.17 -21.27
N TYR A 267 -1.77 -2.43 -20.40
CA TYR A 267 -2.83 -3.39 -20.66
C TYR A 267 -4.20 -2.74 -20.80
N ARG A 268 -4.82 -3.00 -21.96
CA ARG A 268 -6.11 -2.44 -22.37
C ARG A 268 -7.23 -2.62 -21.36
N HIS A 269 -7.36 -3.81 -20.77
CA HIS A 269 -8.41 -4.09 -19.78
C HIS A 269 -8.23 -3.35 -18.45
N ILE A 270 -7.11 -2.65 -18.26
CA ILE A 270 -6.86 -1.73 -17.13
C ILE A 270 -7.08 -0.29 -17.58
N TYR A 271 -6.42 0.16 -18.64
CA TYR A 271 -6.46 1.59 -19.03
C TYR A 271 -7.78 2.05 -19.66
N GLU A 272 -8.64 1.13 -20.15
CA GLU A 272 -9.98 1.46 -20.65
C GLU A 272 -11.06 1.49 -19.56
N ARG A 273 -10.72 1.23 -18.29
CA ARG A 273 -11.71 1.24 -17.21
C ARG A 273 -12.08 2.66 -16.79
N ASP A 274 -13.34 2.82 -16.37
CA ASP A 274 -13.87 4.10 -15.87
C ASP A 274 -13.10 4.63 -14.65
N ASP A 275 -12.64 3.72 -13.78
CA ASP A 275 -11.90 4.02 -12.55
C ASP A 275 -10.37 4.18 -12.76
N TYR A 276 -9.87 4.05 -14.00
CA TYR A 276 -8.44 4.23 -14.30
C TYR A 276 -7.98 5.69 -14.20
N ARG A 277 -8.89 6.61 -14.50
CA ARG A 277 -8.62 8.05 -14.55
C ARG A 277 -8.82 8.76 -13.22
N GLU A 278 -9.15 8.03 -12.15
CA GLU A 278 -9.29 8.58 -10.81
C GLU A 278 -8.32 7.88 -9.86
N THR A 279 -7.58 8.67 -9.08
CA THR A 279 -6.65 8.12 -8.09
C THR A 279 -6.73 8.92 -6.80
N PHE A 280 -6.88 8.23 -5.69
CA PHE A 280 -7.16 8.85 -4.40
C PHE A 280 -5.95 8.71 -3.47
N VAL A 281 -5.38 9.85 -3.06
CA VAL A 281 -4.23 9.90 -2.15
C VAL A 281 -4.58 10.79 -0.96
N TYR A 282 -4.92 10.21 0.19
CA TYR A 282 -5.42 11.00 1.31
C TYR A 282 -5.04 10.50 2.70
N GLY A 283 -4.95 11.42 3.66
CA GLY A 283 -4.65 11.05 5.06
C GLY A 283 -3.26 10.47 5.27
N ASN A 284 -2.34 10.60 4.31
CA ASN A 284 -0.99 10.03 4.41
C ASN A 284 0.01 11.02 5.02
N VAL A 285 1.05 10.48 5.64
CA VAL A 285 2.30 11.21 5.90
C VAL A 285 3.31 10.85 4.82
N LEU A 286 3.83 11.86 4.12
CA LEU A 286 4.69 11.69 2.94
C LEU A 286 5.97 12.49 3.12
N ILE A 287 7.10 11.80 3.27
CA ILE A 287 8.39 12.42 3.64
C ILE A 287 9.40 12.30 2.49
N LYS A 288 9.77 13.44 1.92
CA LYS A 288 10.87 13.54 0.96
C LYS A 288 12.18 13.77 1.71
N ARG A 289 13.04 12.75 1.74
CA ARG A 289 14.29 12.76 2.50
C ARG A 289 15.41 13.51 1.78
N SER A 290 16.39 14.02 2.52
CA SER A 290 17.48 14.87 2.00
C SER A 290 18.38 14.17 0.98
N GLU A 291 18.60 12.87 1.16
CA GLU A 291 19.50 12.02 0.37
C GLU A 291 18.89 11.52 -0.95
N THR A 292 17.59 11.77 -1.18
CA THR A 292 16.93 11.38 -2.42
C THR A 292 17.53 12.16 -3.61
N THR A 293 17.83 11.50 -4.72
CA THR A 293 18.47 12.16 -5.88
C THR A 293 17.47 12.95 -6.71
N ASN A 294 16.35 12.34 -7.10
CA ASN A 294 15.24 13.03 -7.76
C ASN A 294 14.46 13.89 -6.74
N ASN A 295 14.08 15.11 -7.14
CA ASN A 295 13.36 16.07 -6.29
C ASN A 295 11.81 15.94 -6.37
N GLN A 296 11.29 15.07 -7.22
CA GLN A 296 9.85 14.85 -7.40
C GLN A 296 9.27 14.01 -6.25
N LEU A 297 8.11 14.42 -5.73
CA LEU A 297 7.34 13.66 -4.76
C LEU A 297 6.43 12.65 -5.47
N CYS A 298 5.60 13.14 -6.39
CA CYS A 298 4.64 12.35 -7.16
C CYS A 298 4.88 12.54 -8.67
N HIS A 299 4.91 11.44 -9.42
CA HIS A 299 4.71 11.43 -10.86
C HIS A 299 3.36 10.78 -11.14
N TYR A 300 2.51 11.44 -11.94
CA TYR A 300 1.20 10.95 -12.33
C TYR A 300 1.00 11.12 -13.83
N GLY A 301 0.32 10.15 -14.46
CA GLY A 301 0.02 10.20 -15.89
C GLY A 301 0.55 8.98 -16.62
N GLY A 302 1.75 9.09 -17.19
CA GLY A 302 2.39 7.99 -17.89
C GLY A 302 3.89 8.16 -18.14
N ASP A 303 4.57 7.03 -18.30
CA ASP A 303 6.02 6.91 -18.51
C ASP A 303 6.40 5.89 -19.59
N SER A 304 5.43 5.19 -20.18
CA SER A 304 5.68 4.19 -21.23
C SER A 304 6.05 4.77 -22.60
N GLY A 305 5.79 6.06 -22.82
CA GLY A 305 5.84 6.71 -24.13
C GLY A 305 4.59 6.46 -25.01
N LYS A 306 3.65 5.61 -24.58
CA LYS A 306 2.36 5.39 -25.25
C LYS A 306 1.33 6.38 -24.74
N THR A 307 1.34 7.59 -25.30
CA THR A 307 0.52 8.71 -24.80
C THR A 307 -0.99 8.46 -24.80
N ASP A 308 -1.48 7.53 -25.61
CA ASP A 308 -2.87 7.07 -25.63
C ASP A 308 -3.25 6.20 -24.42
N HIS A 309 -2.26 5.58 -23.76
CA HIS A 309 -2.43 4.82 -22.52
C HIS A 309 -2.35 5.71 -21.27
N TYR A 310 -1.82 6.95 -21.40
CA TYR A 310 -1.63 7.84 -20.26
C TYR A 310 -2.94 8.04 -19.51
N ARG A 311 -2.82 8.15 -18.18
CA ARG A 311 -3.99 8.27 -17.30
C ARG A 311 -4.91 9.41 -17.73
N ASN A 312 -4.37 10.56 -18.17
CA ASN A 312 -5.14 11.75 -18.56
C ASN A 312 -6.26 12.01 -17.54
N GLY A 313 -5.89 11.89 -16.27
CA GLY A 313 -6.80 11.63 -15.17
C GLY A 313 -6.68 12.66 -14.06
N THR A 314 -7.31 12.38 -12.92
CA THR A 314 -7.27 13.24 -11.74
C THR A 314 -6.71 12.49 -10.54
N ILE A 315 -5.65 13.02 -9.95
CA ILE A 315 -5.20 12.67 -8.60
C ILE A 315 -5.89 13.58 -7.58
N TYR A 316 -6.69 13.00 -6.70
CA TYR A 316 -7.30 13.67 -5.55
C TYR A 316 -6.37 13.53 -4.35
N PHE A 317 -5.66 14.61 -4.03
CA PHE A 317 -4.62 14.64 -3.01
C PHE A 317 -5.11 15.45 -1.81
N CYS A 318 -5.70 14.78 -0.81
CA CYS A 318 -6.44 15.47 0.26
C CYS A 318 -5.98 15.10 1.67
N ASN A 319 -5.88 16.07 2.58
CA ASN A 319 -5.55 15.82 3.99
C ASN A 319 -4.27 15.00 4.19
N ASN A 320 -3.25 15.20 3.35
CA ASN A 320 -1.94 14.61 3.57
C ASN A 320 -1.05 15.59 4.34
N THR A 321 -0.11 15.06 5.11
CA THR A 321 1.01 15.82 5.68
C THR A 321 2.27 15.49 4.90
N VAL A 322 2.74 16.45 4.11
CA VAL A 322 3.94 16.34 3.27
C VAL A 322 5.08 17.09 3.93
N VAL A 323 6.19 16.38 4.16
CA VAL A 323 7.40 16.95 4.77
C VAL A 323 8.58 16.78 3.83
N SER A 324 9.24 17.89 3.50
CA SER A 324 10.51 17.89 2.79
C SER A 324 11.65 18.13 3.77
N HIS A 325 12.61 17.22 3.81
CA HIS A 325 13.92 17.38 4.45
C HIS A 325 14.99 17.86 3.45
N ARG A 326 14.63 18.15 2.20
CA ARG A 326 15.58 18.63 1.20
C ARG A 326 16.07 20.04 1.55
N LEU A 327 17.34 20.32 1.23
CA LEU A 327 17.91 21.67 1.31
C LEU A 327 17.59 22.53 0.09
N GLY A 328 17.11 21.92 -0.99
CA GLY A 328 16.73 22.60 -2.23
C GLY A 328 15.27 22.34 -2.61
N GLN A 329 15.00 22.40 -3.90
CA GLN A 329 13.67 22.17 -4.44
C GLN A 329 13.11 20.77 -4.09
N MET A 330 11.83 20.72 -3.76
CA MET A 330 10.96 19.55 -3.93
C MET A 330 9.84 19.91 -4.90
N THR A 331 9.53 19.06 -5.88
CA THR A 331 8.38 19.24 -6.77
C THR A 331 7.23 18.35 -6.29
N LEU A 332 6.04 18.91 -6.06
CA LEU A 332 4.88 18.13 -5.60
C LEU A 332 4.44 17.13 -6.69
N TRP A 333 4.12 17.63 -7.88
CA TRP A 333 3.67 16.80 -8.99
C TRP A 333 4.48 17.02 -10.26
N HIS A 334 4.85 15.93 -10.90
CA HIS A 334 5.11 15.87 -12.33
C HIS A 334 3.89 15.21 -12.98
N LEU A 335 3.19 15.95 -13.85
CA LEU A 335 2.00 15.48 -14.55
C LEU A 335 2.34 15.27 -16.03
N SER A 336 2.18 14.06 -16.56
CA SER A 336 2.72 13.69 -17.87
C SER A 336 1.99 14.31 -19.07
N SER A 337 0.71 14.65 -18.94
CA SER A 337 -0.09 15.20 -20.03
C SER A 337 -0.85 16.46 -19.63
N ALA A 338 -1.28 17.25 -20.62
CA ALA A 338 -2.10 18.46 -20.40
C ALA A 338 -3.49 18.16 -19.82
N ASP A 339 -3.93 16.90 -19.92
CA ASP A 339 -5.21 16.41 -19.40
C ASP A 339 -5.09 15.86 -17.98
N ASP A 340 -3.87 15.60 -17.50
CA ASP A 340 -3.63 15.21 -16.11
C ASP A 340 -3.92 16.37 -15.17
N ARG A 341 -4.60 16.06 -14.07
CA ARG A 341 -5.04 17.03 -13.06
C ARG A 341 -4.65 16.57 -11.67
N ALA A 342 -4.18 17.49 -10.83
CA ALA A 342 -4.04 17.31 -9.39
C ALA A 342 -5.04 18.22 -8.66
N VAL A 343 -5.83 17.66 -7.75
CA VAL A 343 -6.73 18.41 -6.86
C VAL A 343 -6.18 18.31 -5.44
N ALA A 344 -5.59 19.40 -4.95
CA ALA A 344 -4.92 19.46 -3.65
C ALA A 344 -5.75 20.27 -2.65
N ARG A 345 -6.35 19.59 -1.67
CA ARG A 345 -7.13 20.24 -0.59
C ARG A 345 -6.70 19.77 0.79
N ASN A 346 -6.72 20.67 1.76
CA ASN A 346 -6.54 20.37 3.17
C ASN A 346 -5.21 19.69 3.50
N ASN A 347 -4.17 19.86 2.68
CA ASN A 347 -2.86 19.28 2.95
C ASN A 347 -2.00 20.23 3.80
N ILE A 348 -1.04 19.67 4.52
CA ILE A 348 0.11 20.42 5.04
C ILE A 348 1.28 20.14 4.10
N PHE A 349 1.86 21.19 3.52
CA PHE A 349 3.15 21.11 2.83
C PHE A 349 4.19 21.82 3.68
N TRP A 350 5.28 21.16 4.08
CA TRP A 350 6.28 21.78 4.95
C TRP A 350 7.71 21.46 4.53
N CYS A 351 8.55 22.50 4.48
CA CYS A 351 10.01 22.36 4.36
C CYS A 351 10.62 22.45 5.76
N SER A 352 11.05 21.31 6.28
CA SER A 352 11.58 21.20 7.64
C SER A 352 12.89 21.93 7.88
N THR A 353 13.70 22.11 6.83
CA THR A 353 15.04 22.70 6.93
C THR A 353 15.04 24.23 6.93
N GLY A 354 13.92 24.86 6.55
CA GLY A 354 13.83 26.30 6.29
C GLY A 354 14.64 26.80 5.08
N LEU A 355 15.48 25.96 4.47
CA LEU A 355 16.32 26.28 3.31
C LEU A 355 15.73 25.74 1.99
N GLY A 356 14.95 24.67 2.06
CA GLY A 356 14.27 24.10 0.90
C GLY A 356 13.01 24.88 0.49
N TYR A 357 12.57 24.70 -0.76
CA TYR A 357 11.34 25.28 -1.29
C TYR A 357 10.53 24.25 -2.07
N ILE A 358 9.23 24.52 -2.23
CA ILE A 358 8.28 23.62 -2.88
C ILE A 358 7.87 24.21 -4.23
N GLN A 359 8.16 23.50 -5.31
CA GLN A 359 7.57 23.77 -6.61
C GLN A 359 6.22 23.04 -6.70
N PRO A 360 5.12 23.74 -7.01
CA PRO A 360 3.78 23.13 -7.03
C PRO A 360 3.63 22.09 -8.13
N LEU A 361 4.22 22.33 -9.31
CA LEU A 361 3.95 21.53 -10.50
C LEU A 361 5.12 21.57 -11.47
N LEU A 362 5.42 20.43 -12.09
CA LEU A 362 6.13 20.32 -13.35
C LEU A 362 5.07 20.04 -14.45
N PRO A 363 4.92 20.93 -15.46
CA PRO A 363 3.93 20.82 -16.55
C PRO A 363 4.14 19.55 -17.39
N PRO A 364 3.19 19.17 -18.29
CA PRO A 364 2.08 19.95 -18.86
C PRO A 364 0.71 19.93 -18.16
N GLY A 365 0.50 19.12 -17.12
CA GLY A 365 -0.83 19.00 -16.48
C GLY A 365 -1.28 20.24 -15.70
N ARG A 366 -2.34 20.09 -14.91
CA ARG A 366 -2.91 21.18 -14.10
C ARG A 366 -3.01 20.82 -12.63
N ALA A 367 -2.66 21.74 -11.73
CA ALA A 367 -2.81 21.57 -10.28
C ALA A 367 -3.77 22.64 -9.72
N SER A 368 -4.83 22.21 -9.05
CA SER A 368 -5.82 23.06 -8.38
C SER A 368 -5.67 22.97 -6.87
N PHE A 369 -5.42 24.10 -6.21
CA PHE A 369 -5.21 24.19 -4.77
C PHE A 369 -6.45 24.79 -4.08
N GLY A 370 -7.09 24.02 -3.19
CA GLY A 370 -8.03 24.54 -2.17
C GLY A 370 -7.28 24.93 -0.89
N SER A 371 -7.92 25.01 0.27
CA SER A 371 -7.25 25.42 1.52
C SER A 371 -6.18 24.41 1.96
N ASN A 372 -4.91 24.71 1.74
CA ASN A 372 -3.77 23.96 2.28
C ASN A 372 -2.95 24.86 3.21
N TRP A 373 -2.20 24.27 4.13
CA TRP A 373 -1.12 24.94 4.83
C TRP A 373 0.16 24.85 4.00
N CYS A 374 0.79 25.98 3.73
CA CYS A 374 1.98 26.10 2.90
C CYS A 374 3.09 26.87 3.64
N PRO A 375 4.37 26.55 3.39
CA PRO A 375 5.46 27.28 4.00
C PRO A 375 5.59 28.67 3.35
N ARG A 376 6.11 29.65 4.09
CA ARG A 376 6.52 30.93 3.51
C ARG A 376 7.47 30.70 2.33
N GLY A 377 7.28 31.50 1.28
CA GLY A 377 7.97 31.37 -0.01
C GLY A 377 7.17 30.58 -1.04
N PHE A 378 6.23 29.73 -0.63
CA PHE A 378 5.33 29.06 -1.56
C PHE A 378 4.43 30.05 -2.31
N GLU A 379 4.03 31.15 -1.67
CA GLU A 379 3.29 32.24 -2.34
C GLU A 379 4.07 32.86 -3.51
N ALA A 380 5.40 32.90 -3.44
CA ALA A 380 6.24 33.34 -4.55
C ALA A 380 6.27 32.30 -5.67
N MET A 381 6.36 31.01 -5.31
CA MET A 381 6.31 29.92 -6.30
C MET A 381 4.97 29.86 -7.04
N LEU A 382 3.85 30.16 -6.39
CA LEU A 382 2.54 30.27 -7.05
C LEU A 382 2.44 31.45 -8.03
N ARG A 383 3.30 32.48 -7.89
CA ARG A 383 3.40 33.58 -8.87
C ARG A 383 4.28 33.22 -10.07
N VAL A 384 5.30 32.39 -9.85
CA VAL A 384 6.25 31.94 -10.89
C VAL A 384 5.64 30.80 -11.72
N VAL A 385 5.13 29.77 -11.05
CA VAL A 385 4.40 28.66 -11.67
C VAL A 385 2.92 28.95 -11.45
N ASN A 386 2.38 29.83 -12.29
CA ASN A 386 1.04 30.40 -12.20
C ASN A 386 0.04 29.66 -13.11
N GLU A 387 -1.09 30.29 -13.42
CA GLU A 387 -2.14 29.70 -14.26
C GLU A 387 -1.67 29.38 -15.68
N GLU A 388 -0.75 30.17 -16.25
CA GLU A 388 -0.14 29.88 -17.57
C GLU A 388 0.68 28.59 -17.55
N ALA A 389 1.25 28.24 -16.38
CA ALA A 389 1.96 27.00 -16.13
C ALA A 389 1.05 25.88 -15.58
N GLY A 390 -0.28 26.07 -15.55
CA GLY A 390 -1.24 25.07 -15.13
C GLY A 390 -1.56 25.05 -13.63
N VAL A 391 -1.16 26.05 -12.85
CA VAL A 391 -1.42 26.09 -11.39
C VAL A 391 -2.53 27.08 -11.06
N TYR A 392 -3.58 26.60 -10.40
CA TYR A 392 -4.77 27.36 -10.06
C TYR A 392 -4.99 27.37 -8.55
N THR A 393 -5.23 28.53 -7.97
CA THR A 393 -5.58 28.68 -6.55
C THR A 393 -7.08 28.94 -6.44
N VAL A 394 -7.84 27.90 -6.06
CA VAL A 394 -9.30 27.95 -5.96
C VAL A 394 -9.75 28.60 -4.65
N THR A 395 -8.97 28.38 -3.57
CA THR A 395 -9.15 29.06 -2.28
C THR A 395 -7.81 29.59 -1.78
N PRO A 396 -7.75 30.72 -1.05
CA PRO A 396 -6.51 31.18 -0.45
C PRO A 396 -5.84 30.11 0.43
N GLN A 397 -4.53 29.94 0.25
CA GLN A 397 -3.73 29.06 1.10
C GLN A 397 -3.45 29.71 2.45
N ILE A 398 -3.16 28.89 3.46
CA ILE A 398 -2.70 29.35 4.77
C ILE A 398 -1.18 29.33 4.76
N PHE A 399 -0.54 30.49 4.91
CA PHE A 399 0.92 30.61 4.88
C PHE A 399 1.49 30.80 6.29
N GLY A 400 2.55 30.06 6.61
CA GLY A 400 3.24 30.18 7.90
C GLY A 400 4.70 29.73 7.85
N SER A 401 5.44 30.04 8.92
CA SER A 401 6.80 29.51 9.12
C SER A 401 6.79 28.09 9.67
N ALA A 402 5.76 27.70 10.43
CA ALA A 402 5.58 26.36 10.96
C ALA A 402 4.09 25.95 10.97
N PRO A 403 3.77 24.66 10.70
CA PRO A 403 2.39 24.17 10.76
C PRO A 403 1.81 24.13 12.17
N GLY A 404 2.67 24.12 13.20
CA GLY A 404 2.26 23.90 14.59
C GLY A 404 2.15 22.43 14.95
N PHE A 405 3.13 21.61 14.55
CA PHE A 405 3.24 20.23 15.00
C PHE A 405 3.63 20.15 16.48
N ARG A 406 3.31 19.04 17.15
CA ARG A 406 3.69 18.79 18.55
C ARG A 406 5.19 18.70 18.75
N ASP A 407 5.84 17.89 17.92
CA ASP A 407 7.30 17.76 17.93
C ASP A 407 7.79 17.25 16.57
N ALA A 408 8.02 18.18 15.65
CA ALA A 408 8.49 17.85 14.32
C ALA A 408 9.90 17.22 14.30
N ALA A 409 10.72 17.46 15.34
CA ALA A 409 12.08 16.93 15.40
C ALA A 409 12.09 15.42 15.68
N SER A 410 11.11 14.92 16.45
CA SER A 410 10.87 13.49 16.64
C SER A 410 9.88 12.89 15.63
N GLN A 411 9.53 13.64 14.58
CA GLN A 411 8.50 13.29 13.58
C GLN A 411 7.10 13.09 14.17
N ASP A 412 6.79 13.69 15.32
CA ASP A 412 5.41 13.81 15.79
C ASP A 412 4.69 14.95 15.05
N PHE A 413 4.17 14.61 13.86
CA PHE A 413 3.42 15.54 13.00
C PHE A 413 1.95 15.71 13.38
N ARG A 414 1.52 15.22 14.54
CA ARG A 414 0.21 15.59 15.09
C ARG A 414 0.20 17.09 15.41
N LEU A 415 -0.95 17.72 15.30
CA LEU A 415 -1.08 19.14 15.58
C LEU A 415 -0.98 19.42 17.08
N ALA A 416 -0.39 20.56 17.42
CA ALA A 416 -0.41 21.14 18.76
C ALA A 416 -1.57 22.15 18.90
N PRO A 417 -2.06 22.40 20.12
CA PRO A 417 -3.04 23.46 20.37
C PRO A 417 -2.53 24.82 19.85
N GLY A 418 -3.39 25.56 19.16
CA GLY A 418 -3.04 26.84 18.54
C GLY A 418 -2.41 26.75 17.14
N SER A 419 -2.27 25.54 16.58
CA SER A 419 -1.91 25.39 15.17
C SER A 419 -2.91 26.11 14.25
N LEU A 420 -2.38 26.77 13.20
CA LEU A 420 -3.18 27.40 12.16
C LEU A 420 -3.94 26.40 11.27
N CYS A 421 -3.68 25.10 11.43
CA CYS A 421 -4.31 24.02 10.68
C CYS A 421 -5.63 23.54 11.31
N VAL A 422 -5.86 23.88 12.59
CA VAL A 422 -7.01 23.40 13.37
C VAL A 422 -8.31 24.04 12.90
N ASP A 423 -9.34 23.24 12.65
CA ASP A 423 -10.67 23.66 12.18
C ASP A 423 -10.67 24.40 10.82
N ARG A 424 -9.72 24.06 9.93
CA ARG A 424 -9.53 24.80 8.66
C ARG A 424 -9.81 24.01 7.38
N SER A 425 -10.06 22.69 7.42
CA SER A 425 -10.29 21.90 6.21
C SER A 425 -11.54 22.32 5.47
N GLU A 426 -11.47 22.53 4.16
CA GLU A 426 -12.64 22.57 3.29
C GLU A 426 -13.31 21.22 3.13
N ALA A 427 -14.51 21.23 2.53
CA ALA A 427 -15.18 20.01 2.11
C ALA A 427 -14.31 19.22 1.12
N LEU A 428 -14.26 17.91 1.34
CA LEU A 428 -13.61 16.98 0.42
C LEU A 428 -14.22 17.08 -0.99
N PRO A 429 -13.42 16.84 -2.06
CA PRO A 429 -13.93 16.80 -3.43
C PRO A 429 -15.15 15.87 -3.56
N ARG A 430 -16.15 16.30 -4.34
CA ARG A 430 -17.38 15.51 -4.55
C ARG A 430 -17.11 14.11 -5.10
N ALA A 431 -16.11 13.96 -5.97
CA ALA A 431 -15.70 12.67 -6.51
C ALA A 431 -15.21 11.70 -5.42
N MET A 432 -14.45 12.19 -4.44
CA MET A 432 -14.04 11.37 -3.28
C MET A 432 -15.26 10.87 -2.51
N LEU A 433 -16.22 11.76 -2.21
CA LEU A 433 -17.43 11.40 -1.48
C LEU A 433 -18.32 10.43 -2.27
N ALA A 434 -18.43 10.62 -3.59
CA ALA A 434 -19.17 9.74 -4.48
C ALA A 434 -18.56 8.33 -4.56
N ALA A 435 -17.23 8.23 -4.50
CA ALA A 435 -16.49 6.98 -4.41
C ALA A 435 -16.43 6.38 -2.99
N GLY A 436 -17.13 6.98 -2.01
CA GLY A 436 -17.14 6.50 -0.62
C GLY A 436 -15.85 6.76 0.16
N HIS A 437 -14.95 7.60 -0.35
CA HIS A 437 -13.70 7.95 0.32
C HIS A 437 -13.91 9.10 1.31
N THR A 438 -13.93 8.73 2.60
CA THR A 438 -14.08 9.65 3.73
C THR A 438 -12.85 9.60 4.65
N LEU A 439 -12.66 10.64 5.47
CA LEU A 439 -11.57 10.72 6.46
C LEU A 439 -12.00 10.17 7.84
N ALA A 440 -12.64 9.00 7.86
CA ALA A 440 -13.15 8.40 9.10
C ALA A 440 -12.03 7.85 10.02
N THR A 441 -10.82 7.69 9.50
CA THR A 441 -9.68 7.08 10.18
C THR A 441 -8.45 7.96 10.03
N GLU A 442 -7.49 7.81 10.93
CA GLU A 442 -6.15 8.36 10.76
C GLU A 442 -5.07 7.34 11.16
N TYR A 443 -3.89 7.53 10.58
CA TYR A 443 -2.73 6.71 10.89
C TYR A 443 -2.32 6.90 12.36
N VAL A 444 -1.78 5.87 12.97
CA VAL A 444 -1.04 5.96 14.23
C VAL A 444 0.34 5.38 13.97
N PRO A 445 1.42 6.15 14.19
CA PRO A 445 2.77 5.71 13.87
C PRO A 445 3.12 4.27 14.23
N HIS A 446 3.80 3.67 13.25
CA HIS A 446 4.23 2.28 13.07
C HIS A 446 3.11 1.27 12.81
N ARG A 447 2.24 1.57 11.83
CA ARG A 447 1.26 0.65 11.17
C ARG A 447 -0.02 0.39 11.97
N ARG A 448 -0.33 1.31 12.89
CA ARG A 448 -1.58 1.32 13.65
C ARG A 448 -2.53 2.35 13.05
N HIS A 449 -3.77 2.33 13.50
CA HIS A 449 -4.78 3.29 13.11
C HIS A 449 -5.76 3.51 14.26
N ARG A 450 -6.49 4.61 14.19
CA ARG A 450 -7.62 4.89 15.08
C ARG A 450 -8.70 5.62 14.30
N THR A 451 -9.94 5.52 14.78
CA THR A 451 -11.02 6.40 14.32
C THR A 451 -10.55 7.84 14.44
N ARG A 452 -10.70 8.62 13.35
CA ARG A 452 -10.35 10.03 13.37
C ARG A 452 -11.25 10.73 14.39
N PRO A 453 -10.71 11.45 15.36
CA PRO A 453 -11.51 12.31 16.23
C PRO A 453 -12.39 13.22 15.38
N VAL A 454 -13.63 13.44 15.82
CA VAL A 454 -14.52 14.42 15.20
C VAL A 454 -14.59 15.58 16.17
N ASP A 455 -13.93 16.68 15.81
CA ASP A 455 -14.06 17.97 16.49
C ASP A 455 -14.41 19.02 15.42
N ALA A 456 -15.49 19.76 15.67
CA ALA A 456 -16.05 20.77 14.77
C ALA A 456 -15.79 20.56 13.25
N ARG A 457 -14.82 21.27 12.67
CA ARG A 457 -14.46 21.21 11.25
C ARG A 457 -13.14 20.46 11.15
N LEU A 458 -13.00 19.55 10.17
CA LEU A 458 -11.75 18.78 10.07
C LEU A 458 -10.50 19.66 10.04
N ASP A 459 -9.42 19.16 10.64
CA ASP A 459 -8.12 19.81 10.59
C ASP A 459 -7.43 19.60 9.24
N ILE A 460 -6.64 20.58 8.81
CA ILE A 460 -5.75 20.44 7.66
C ILE A 460 -4.62 19.47 8.03
N GLY A 461 -4.31 18.53 7.12
CA GLY A 461 -3.26 17.53 7.27
C GLY A 461 -3.77 16.13 7.63
N ALA A 462 -2.84 15.21 7.86
CA ALA A 462 -3.11 13.79 8.07
C ALA A 462 -3.79 13.46 9.41
N PHE A 463 -3.65 14.33 10.42
CA PHE A 463 -4.09 14.06 11.80
C PHE A 463 -5.06 15.13 12.29
N GLU A 464 -6.07 14.71 13.04
CA GLU A 464 -6.94 15.59 13.81
C GLU A 464 -6.34 15.85 15.20
N LEU A 465 -6.41 17.09 15.66
CA LEU A 465 -6.22 17.45 17.04
C LEU A 465 -7.41 16.95 17.87
N ALA A 466 -7.17 16.00 18.76
CA ALA A 466 -8.21 15.52 19.66
C ALA A 466 -8.58 16.60 20.72
N PRO A 467 -9.87 16.78 21.05
CA PRO A 467 -10.35 17.81 21.99
C PRO A 467 -9.66 17.77 23.36
N ASP A 468 -9.34 16.57 23.84
CA ASP A 468 -8.81 16.35 25.19
C ASP A 468 -7.31 16.62 25.31
N GLN A 469 -6.60 16.72 24.20
CA GLN A 469 -5.14 16.96 24.21
C GLN A 469 -4.77 18.44 24.08
N GLY A 470 -5.76 19.33 24.21
CA GLY A 470 -5.62 20.78 24.34
C GLY A 470 -5.40 21.31 25.76
N LYS A 471 -5.46 20.45 26.79
CA LYS A 471 -5.28 20.86 28.19
C LYS A 471 -3.83 20.63 28.64
N PRO A 472 -3.17 21.62 29.28
CA PRO A 472 -1.86 21.38 29.88
C PRO A 472 -2.00 20.31 30.98
N GLY A 473 -1.39 19.14 30.76
CA GLY A 473 -1.33 18.04 31.75
C GLY A 473 -1.78 16.66 31.24
N THR A 474 -2.44 16.55 30.10
CA THR A 474 -2.81 15.24 29.52
C THR A 474 -1.72 14.77 28.57
N ALA A 475 -0.57 14.37 29.13
CA ALA A 475 0.38 13.57 28.38
C ALA A 475 -0.31 12.26 28.00
N ASP A 476 -0.26 11.92 26.71
CA ASP A 476 -0.60 10.59 26.23
C ASP A 476 0.44 9.64 26.86
N ASN A 477 0.10 9.09 28.03
CA ASN A 477 0.91 8.13 28.77
C ASN A 477 0.82 6.75 28.07
N ASP A 478 1.08 6.70 26.76
CA ASP A 478 1.42 5.44 26.10
C ASP A 478 2.95 5.32 26.03
N PRO A 479 3.59 4.64 27.00
CA PRO A 479 5.05 4.44 27.01
C PRO A 479 5.59 3.68 25.79
N ARG A 480 4.73 3.20 24.88
CA ARG A 480 5.07 2.43 23.68
C ARG A 480 5.33 3.26 22.42
N LEU A 481 5.19 4.59 22.46
CA LEU A 481 5.62 5.47 21.36
C LEU A 481 7.09 5.91 21.48
N ARG A 482 7.79 5.54 22.57
CA ARG A 482 9.15 6.01 22.87
C ARG A 482 10.27 5.04 22.53
N LYS A 483 10.02 3.84 22.02
CA LYS A 483 11.09 2.89 21.63
C LYS A 483 10.69 2.00 20.46
N ASN A 484 11.67 1.85 19.57
CA ASN A 484 11.85 0.95 18.42
C ASN A 484 11.37 1.47 17.06
#